data_AF-A0A8H5FIK1-F1
#
_entry.id   AF-A0A8H5FIK1-F1
#
_cell.length_a   1.000
_cell.length_b   1.000
_cell.length_c   1.000
_cell.angle_alpha   90.00
_cell.angle_beta   90.00
_cell.angle_gamma   90.00
#
_symmetry.space_group_name_H-M   'P 1'
#
loop_
_entity.id
_entity.type
_entity.pdbx_description
1 polymer ?
#
loop_
_entity_poly.entity_id
_entity_poly.type
_entity_poly.pdbx_seq_one_letter_code
_entity_poly.pdbx_strand_id
1 'polypeptide(L)'
;MNNNIVVNDFMFCANHGSEVCYACFCDHRMTNNIRIEEELARAFPGKTEEELLDRPPVAVSLKDIVFSGELDRDGDERFMCKKHKTVDCNTCFDWKALATKHTKDMGKAMPTNTAREEKLEFLSSMGVELSPLTRLPDEAIDEKLHGAIDAAQHFCELFGSSEDPSIDPISLPLWPRTNPIQPTVFRGNVAEALQTPSPSNSETFRDLVNMLFCMGGYLDQAHRCFVLQDRAHRSAICLRVVEIRTVADRVPMLIVLCERATLGGVSYWTREVGVVPHITTPSLQEHDLLLSILNMNAARLQSSYRPAKKEAEGNFFLSFLLPISQISQKDIGRLIQHSGCFVCGEPTKSRCSQCLSIEYCSPACQRAHWKKHKPMCKTKGLAGRTFST
;
A
#
# COMPACT_ATOMS: atom_id res chain seq x y z
N MET A 1 13.97 10.27 -23.44
CA MET A 1 14.31 11.52 -22.73
C MET A 1 13.43 11.55 -21.50
N ASN A 2 14.01 11.56 -20.31
CA ASN A 2 13.24 11.66 -19.07
C ASN A 2 12.67 13.08 -19.00
N ASN A 3 11.42 13.23 -19.42
CA ASN A 3 10.70 14.47 -19.18
C ASN A 3 10.40 14.52 -17.68
N ASN A 4 10.77 15.64 -17.08
CA ASN A 4 10.41 15.99 -15.72
C ASN A 4 9.29 17.03 -15.82
N ILE A 5 8.49 17.16 -14.77
CA ILE A 5 7.57 18.28 -14.64
C ILE A 5 8.02 19.14 -13.46
N VAL A 6 7.80 20.44 -13.55
CA VAL A 6 8.03 21.38 -12.45
C VAL A 6 6.69 21.90 -11.97
N VAL A 7 6.38 21.69 -10.70
CA VAL A 7 5.12 22.14 -10.08
C VAL A 7 5.48 22.91 -8.83
N ASN A 8 5.18 24.21 -8.77
CA ASN A 8 5.55 25.09 -7.65
C ASN A 8 7.04 24.95 -7.27
N ASP A 9 7.92 25.11 -8.26
CA ASP A 9 9.39 25.01 -8.19
C ASP A 9 9.96 23.63 -7.79
N PHE A 10 9.13 22.61 -7.58
CA PHE A 10 9.57 21.24 -7.35
C PHE A 10 9.55 20.42 -8.64
N MET A 11 10.62 19.66 -8.83
CA MET A 11 10.78 18.75 -9.96
C MET A 11 10.30 17.34 -9.60
N PHE A 12 9.50 16.75 -10.49
CA PHE A 12 8.98 15.40 -10.37
C PHE A 12 9.14 14.62 -11.68
N CYS A 13 9.14 13.29 -11.59
CA CYS A 13 9.02 12.43 -12.76
C CYS A 13 7.71 12.72 -13.51
N ALA A 14 7.76 13.06 -14.81
CA ALA A 14 6.55 13.38 -15.58
C ALA A 14 5.55 12.22 -15.70
N ASN A 15 6.03 10.98 -15.62
CA ASN A 15 5.19 9.79 -15.79
C ASN A 15 4.55 9.30 -14.48
N HIS A 16 5.19 9.55 -13.34
CA HIS A 16 4.78 8.96 -12.06
C HIS A 16 4.55 9.99 -10.94
N GLY A 17 4.90 11.26 -11.16
CA GLY A 17 4.71 12.35 -10.20
C GLY A 17 5.54 12.20 -8.92
N SER A 18 6.53 11.31 -8.88
CA SER A 18 7.39 11.13 -7.71
C SER A 18 8.71 11.88 -7.87
N GLU A 19 9.20 12.45 -6.78
CA GLU A 19 10.52 13.06 -6.67
C GLU A 19 11.62 11.99 -6.82
N VAL A 20 11.42 10.81 -6.22
CA VAL A 20 12.22 9.61 -6.46
C VAL A 20 11.36 8.62 -7.23
N CYS A 21 11.69 8.39 -8.49
CA CYS A 21 10.99 7.45 -9.33
C CYS A 21 11.88 6.28 -9.68
N TYR A 22 11.66 5.17 -8.98
CA TYR A 22 12.31 3.88 -9.24
C TYR A 22 12.00 3.36 -10.65
N ALA A 23 10.80 3.63 -11.18
CA ALA A 23 10.40 3.16 -12.49
C ALA A 23 11.12 3.88 -13.65
N CYS A 24 11.45 5.16 -13.48
CA CYS A 24 12.14 5.99 -14.47
C CYS A 24 13.61 6.26 -14.12
N PHE A 25 14.10 5.68 -13.02
CA PHE A 25 15.45 5.85 -12.49
C PHE A 25 15.85 7.32 -12.34
N CYS A 26 14.97 8.15 -11.76
CA CYS A 26 15.29 9.54 -11.44
C CYS A 26 15.12 9.82 -9.94
N ASP A 27 15.99 10.68 -9.43
CA ASP A 27 15.95 11.22 -8.07
C ASP A 27 16.15 12.73 -8.16
N HIS A 28 15.08 13.47 -7.88
CA HIS A 28 15.05 14.92 -7.92
C HIS A 28 15.23 15.55 -6.52
N ARG A 29 15.48 14.75 -5.47
CA ARG A 29 15.61 15.25 -4.09
C ARG A 29 16.72 16.28 -3.98
N MET A 30 17.85 16.08 -4.63
CA MET A 30 18.95 17.06 -4.61
C MET A 30 18.49 18.43 -5.12
N THR A 31 17.85 18.48 -6.29
CA THR A 31 17.35 19.74 -6.89
C THR A 31 16.29 20.39 -6.02
N ASN A 32 15.37 19.60 -5.47
CA ASN A 32 14.27 20.10 -4.65
C ASN A 32 14.73 20.50 -3.24
N ASN A 33 15.74 19.84 -2.67
CA ASN A 33 16.30 20.19 -1.37
C ASN A 33 16.89 21.59 -1.36
N ILE A 34 17.56 21.99 -2.45
CA ILE A 34 18.07 23.36 -2.63
C ILE A 34 16.92 24.38 -2.52
N ARG A 35 15.70 24.03 -2.94
CA ARG A 35 14.53 24.93 -2.87
C ARG A 35 13.95 25.07 -1.46
N ILE A 36 14.30 24.17 -0.54
CA ILE A 36 13.73 24.09 0.81
C ILE A 36 14.79 23.99 1.90
N GLU A 37 16.04 24.34 1.57
CA GLU A 37 17.20 24.15 2.44
C GLU A 37 17.02 24.90 3.76
N GLU A 38 16.61 26.17 3.70
CA GLU A 38 16.37 27.00 4.89
C GLU A 38 15.25 26.43 5.77
N GLU A 39 14.16 25.94 5.18
CA GLU A 39 13.06 25.34 5.91
C GLU A 39 13.48 24.03 6.59
N LEU A 40 14.24 23.18 5.90
CA LEU A 40 14.76 21.93 6.48
C LEU A 40 15.75 22.22 7.61
N ALA A 41 16.70 23.15 7.41
CA ALA A 41 17.66 23.54 8.44
C ALA A 41 16.97 24.11 9.69
N ARG A 42 15.91 24.90 9.50
CA ARG A 42 15.08 25.44 10.59
C ARG A 42 14.28 24.35 11.30
N ALA A 43 13.75 23.38 10.57
CA ALA A 43 12.92 22.32 11.13
C ALA A 43 13.73 21.22 11.85
N PHE A 44 14.99 21.00 11.45
CA PHE A 44 15.86 19.95 11.96
C PHE A 44 17.23 20.52 12.39
N PRO A 45 17.27 21.38 13.41
CA PRO A 45 18.52 21.95 13.89
C PRO A 45 19.44 20.83 14.38
N GLY A 46 20.63 20.72 13.78
CA GLY A 46 21.62 19.70 14.12
C GLY A 46 21.72 18.54 13.12
N LYS A 47 20.87 18.48 12.09
CA LYS A 47 21.12 17.62 10.94
C LYS A 47 22.00 18.32 9.91
N THR A 48 22.95 17.60 9.32
CA THR A 48 23.76 18.10 8.20
C THR A 48 22.94 18.09 6.91
N GLU A 49 23.41 18.84 5.91
CA GLU A 49 22.83 18.80 4.56
C GLU A 49 22.87 17.37 3.98
N GLU A 50 23.98 16.66 4.19
CA GLU A 50 24.15 15.27 3.75
C GLU A 50 23.12 14.32 4.41
N GLU A 51 22.85 14.48 5.71
CA GLU A 51 21.82 13.71 6.41
C GLU A 51 20.39 14.03 5.94
N LEU A 52 20.19 15.15 5.24
CA LEU A 52 18.91 15.59 4.68
C LEU A 52 18.79 15.30 3.18
N LEU A 53 19.88 14.97 2.48
CA LEU A 53 19.85 14.49 1.09
C LEU A 53 18.99 13.24 0.96
N ASP A 54 19.07 12.35 1.94
CA ASP A 54 18.33 11.10 1.96
C ASP A 54 16.96 11.17 2.63
N ARG A 55 16.38 12.37 2.77
CA ARG A 55 15.02 12.50 3.29
C ARG A 55 14.00 11.70 2.46
N PRO A 56 12.85 11.32 3.04
CA PRO A 56 11.80 10.65 2.29
C PRO A 56 11.31 11.52 1.11
N PRO A 57 11.00 10.91 -0.05
CA PRO A 57 10.58 11.64 -1.22
C PRO A 57 9.19 12.24 -1.05
N VAL A 58 8.94 13.32 -1.80
CA VAL A 58 7.60 13.87 -2.04
C VAL A 58 7.05 13.31 -3.35
N ALA A 59 5.73 13.08 -3.39
CA ALA A 59 5.04 12.72 -4.62
C ALA A 59 3.80 13.61 -4.81
N VAL A 60 3.52 13.90 -6.07
CA VAL A 60 2.32 14.60 -6.53
C VAL A 60 1.46 13.65 -7.35
N SER A 61 0.15 13.70 -7.12
CA SER A 61 -0.82 13.02 -7.97
C SER A 61 -0.90 13.74 -9.32
N LEU A 62 -0.45 13.09 -10.39
CA LEU A 62 -0.51 13.62 -11.75
C LEU A 62 -1.95 13.93 -12.21
N LYS A 63 -2.97 13.39 -11.52
CA LYS A 63 -4.39 13.64 -11.81
C LYS A 63 -4.91 14.94 -11.20
N ASP A 64 -4.20 15.46 -10.20
CA ASP A 64 -4.55 16.68 -9.48
C ASP A 64 -3.82 17.91 -10.02
N ILE A 65 -2.92 17.71 -10.97
CA ILE A 65 -2.25 18.76 -11.73
C ILE A 65 -2.76 18.78 -13.17
N VAL A 66 -2.86 19.98 -13.75
CA VAL A 66 -3.29 20.18 -15.13
C VAL A 66 -2.38 21.22 -15.76
N PHE A 67 -1.95 20.99 -17.00
CA PHE A 67 -1.22 22.00 -17.76
C PHE A 67 -2.07 23.28 -17.86
N SER A 68 -1.44 24.42 -17.55
CA SER A 68 -2.13 25.70 -17.48
C SER A 68 -2.45 26.32 -18.83
N GLY A 69 -1.79 25.86 -19.90
CA GLY A 69 -1.77 26.54 -21.20
C GLY A 69 -0.66 27.59 -21.31
N GLU A 70 0.09 27.83 -20.23
CA GLU A 70 1.15 28.82 -20.15
C GLU A 70 2.53 28.14 -20.10
N LEU A 71 3.51 28.79 -20.73
CA LEU A 71 4.92 28.48 -20.56
C LEU A 71 5.56 29.56 -19.68
N ASP A 72 6.60 29.21 -18.94
CA ASP A 72 7.39 30.17 -18.19
C ASP A 72 8.40 30.93 -19.08
N ARG A 73 9.32 31.67 -18.46
CA ARG A 73 10.32 32.48 -19.17
C ARG A 73 11.37 31.65 -19.90
N ASP A 74 11.61 30.43 -19.41
CA ASP A 74 12.59 29.50 -19.96
C ASP A 74 11.94 28.55 -20.98
N GLY A 75 10.61 28.65 -21.15
CA GLY A 75 9.82 27.87 -22.10
C GLY A 75 9.24 26.59 -21.51
N ASP A 76 9.33 26.41 -20.18
CA ASP A 76 8.84 25.23 -19.50
C ASP A 76 7.34 25.31 -19.19
N GLU A 77 6.67 24.17 -19.22
CA GLU A 77 5.23 24.06 -18.98
C GLU A 77 4.87 24.42 -17.54
N ARG A 78 3.86 25.30 -17.35
CA ARG A 78 3.34 25.63 -16.02
C ARG A 78 2.11 24.80 -15.68
N PHE A 79 2.00 24.36 -14.43
CA PHE A 79 0.92 23.49 -13.97
C PHE A 79 0.04 24.17 -12.92
N MET A 80 -1.28 23.93 -13.02
CA MET A 80 -2.26 24.38 -12.04
C MET A 80 -2.91 23.22 -11.31
N CYS A 81 -3.33 23.45 -10.07
CA CYS A 81 -4.10 22.45 -9.35
C CYS A 81 -5.52 22.31 -9.93
N LYS A 82 -6.01 21.08 -10.01
CA LYS A 82 -7.33 20.78 -10.55
C LYS A 82 -8.47 21.40 -9.73
N LYS A 83 -8.28 21.51 -8.41
CA LYS A 83 -9.27 21.98 -7.44
C LYS A 83 -9.45 23.51 -7.47
N HIS A 84 -8.37 24.26 -7.28
CA HIS A 84 -8.43 25.73 -7.21
C HIS A 84 -8.18 26.42 -8.56
N LYS A 85 -7.75 25.67 -9.59
CA LYS A 85 -7.42 26.22 -10.92
C LYS A 85 -6.38 27.34 -10.85
N THR A 86 -5.51 27.26 -9.86
CA THR A 86 -4.43 28.22 -9.62
C THR A 86 -3.11 27.56 -10.00
N VAL A 87 -2.35 28.23 -10.87
CA VAL A 87 -0.97 27.87 -11.20
C VAL A 87 -0.13 27.97 -9.94
N ASP A 88 0.71 26.97 -9.66
CA ASP A 88 1.58 26.94 -8.48
C ASP A 88 0.81 27.21 -7.17
N CYS A 89 -0.33 26.52 -7.02
CA CYS A 89 -1.21 26.69 -5.87
C CYS A 89 -0.51 26.35 -4.55
N ASN A 90 -0.10 27.36 -3.79
CA ASN A 90 0.58 27.21 -2.50
C ASN A 90 -0.20 26.38 -1.46
N THR A 91 -1.52 26.23 -1.60
CA THR A 91 -2.31 25.37 -0.70
C THR A 91 -2.28 23.90 -1.11
N CYS A 92 -2.28 23.60 -2.41
CA CYS A 92 -2.24 22.22 -2.91
C CYS A 92 -0.81 21.70 -3.05
N PHE A 93 0.15 22.60 -3.26
CA PHE A 93 1.53 22.32 -3.61
C PHE A 93 2.50 22.84 -2.55
N ASP A 94 2.14 22.76 -1.26
CA ASP A 94 3.03 23.09 -0.15
C ASP A 94 4.04 21.96 0.08
N TRP A 95 4.97 21.82 -0.86
CA TRP A 95 5.98 20.78 -0.84
C TRP A 95 6.94 20.94 0.33
N LYS A 96 7.14 22.17 0.80
CA LYS A 96 7.94 22.51 1.98
C LYS A 96 7.35 21.87 3.24
N ALA A 97 6.06 22.11 3.50
CA ALA A 97 5.38 21.50 4.63
C ALA A 97 5.34 19.97 4.51
N LEU A 98 5.10 19.46 3.30
CA LEU A 98 5.04 18.02 3.04
C LEU A 98 6.38 17.32 3.26
N ALA A 99 7.47 17.85 2.69
CA ALA A 99 8.83 17.33 2.90
C ALA A 99 9.22 17.40 4.38
N THR A 100 8.94 18.51 5.06
CA THR A 100 9.21 18.64 6.50
C THR A 100 8.43 17.61 7.32
N LYS A 101 7.15 17.39 7.01
CA LYS A 101 6.32 16.38 7.67
C LYS A 101 6.89 14.97 7.43
N HIS A 102 7.17 14.62 6.18
CA HIS A 102 7.73 13.32 5.83
C HIS A 102 9.05 13.05 6.55
N THR A 103 9.94 14.05 6.63
CA THR A 103 11.21 13.93 7.35
C THR A 103 11.02 13.79 8.87
N LYS A 104 10.00 14.42 9.47
CA LYS A 104 9.62 14.20 10.89
C LYS A 104 9.08 12.79 11.14
N ASP A 105 8.45 12.21 10.14
CA ASP A 105 7.88 10.86 10.18
C ASP A 105 8.82 9.78 9.64
N MET A 106 10.05 10.16 9.28
CA MET A 106 11.08 9.25 8.78
C MET A 106 11.33 8.13 9.79
N GLY A 107 11.24 6.88 9.33
CA GLY A 107 11.36 5.70 10.18
C GLY A 107 10.08 5.31 10.95
N LYS A 108 8.96 6.04 10.79
CA LYS A 108 7.64 5.63 11.33
C LYS A 108 6.79 4.86 10.31
N ALA A 109 6.86 5.27 9.04
CA ALA A 109 6.16 4.63 7.93
C ALA A 109 6.94 4.85 6.64
N MET A 110 6.81 3.94 5.69
CA MET A 110 7.37 4.07 4.35
C MET A 110 6.39 4.82 3.45
N PRO A 111 6.84 5.82 2.67
CA PRO A 111 5.98 6.45 1.68
C PRO A 111 5.48 5.42 0.65
N THR A 112 4.16 5.29 0.54
CA THR A 112 3.49 4.53 -0.52
C THR A 112 2.71 5.52 -1.38
N ASN A 113 3.08 5.67 -2.64
CA ASN A 113 2.32 6.50 -3.60
C ASN A 113 1.22 5.68 -4.26
N THR A 114 0.44 4.94 -3.45
CA THR A 114 -0.55 4.00 -3.98
C THR A 114 -1.73 4.78 -4.53
N ALA A 115 -1.85 4.81 -5.85
CA ALA A 115 -2.94 5.47 -6.53
C ALA A 115 -4.28 4.78 -6.23
N ARG A 116 -5.39 5.50 -6.38
CA ARG A 116 -6.75 4.95 -6.20
C ARG A 116 -6.96 3.65 -7.00
N GLU A 117 -6.49 3.61 -8.23
CA GLU A 117 -6.61 2.45 -9.12
C GLU A 117 -5.83 1.25 -8.60
N GLU A 118 -4.63 1.48 -8.06
CA GLU A 118 -3.82 0.41 -7.45
C GLU A 118 -4.48 -0.13 -6.19
N LYS A 119 -5.08 0.73 -5.35
CA LYS A 119 -5.86 0.27 -4.18
C LYS A 119 -7.04 -0.62 -4.59
N LEU A 120 -7.74 -0.26 -5.67
CA LEU A 120 -8.84 -1.07 -6.22
C LEU A 120 -8.33 -2.40 -6.81
N GLU A 121 -7.17 -2.39 -7.45
CA GLU A 121 -6.51 -3.59 -7.95
C GLU A 121 -6.07 -4.51 -6.81
N PHE A 122 -5.51 -3.97 -5.72
CA PHE A 122 -5.19 -4.75 -4.51
C PHE A 122 -6.44 -5.39 -3.93
N LEU A 123 -7.53 -4.63 -3.77
CA LEU A 123 -8.80 -5.16 -3.29
C LEU A 123 -9.32 -6.31 -4.17
N SER A 124 -9.32 -6.12 -5.48
CA SER A 124 -9.72 -7.17 -6.44
C SER A 124 -8.80 -8.40 -6.34
N SER A 125 -7.48 -8.22 -6.20
CA SER A 125 -6.53 -9.32 -6.02
C SER A 125 -6.77 -10.14 -4.73
N MET A 126 -7.38 -9.52 -3.72
CA MET A 126 -7.78 -10.17 -2.46
C MET A 126 -9.21 -10.74 -2.51
N GLY A 127 -9.89 -10.68 -3.66
CA GLY A 127 -11.27 -11.15 -3.86
C GLY A 127 -12.35 -10.14 -3.47
N VAL A 128 -11.98 -8.91 -3.13
CA VAL A 128 -12.91 -7.81 -2.81
C VAL A 128 -13.20 -7.01 -4.07
N GLU A 129 -14.17 -7.50 -4.84
CA GLU A 129 -14.55 -6.90 -6.13
C GLU A 129 -15.34 -5.59 -5.95
N LEU A 130 -14.68 -4.46 -6.23
CA LEU A 130 -15.31 -3.15 -6.35
C LEU A 130 -15.31 -2.70 -7.82
N SER A 131 -16.36 -2.00 -8.24
CA SER A 131 -16.40 -1.42 -9.58
C SER A 131 -15.24 -0.44 -9.77
N PRO A 132 -14.46 -0.50 -10.87
CA PRO A 132 -13.44 0.50 -11.20
C PRO A 132 -14.02 1.92 -11.35
N LEU A 133 -15.33 2.02 -11.62
CA LEU A 133 -16.07 3.28 -11.73
C LEU A 133 -16.73 3.68 -10.39
N THR A 134 -16.34 3.04 -9.29
CA THR A 134 -16.89 3.34 -7.97
C THR A 134 -16.70 4.81 -7.62
N ARG A 135 -17.75 5.39 -7.02
CA ARG A 135 -17.80 6.77 -6.54
C ARG A 135 -17.51 6.87 -5.05
N LEU A 136 -17.09 5.78 -4.41
CA LEU A 136 -16.65 5.79 -3.02
C LEU A 136 -15.54 6.85 -2.83
N PRO A 137 -15.58 7.63 -1.74
CA PRO A 137 -14.46 8.51 -1.39
C PRO A 137 -13.18 7.69 -1.18
N ASP A 138 -12.01 8.31 -1.32
CA ASP A 138 -10.73 7.61 -1.19
C ASP A 138 -10.56 7.01 0.21
N GLU A 139 -11.05 7.71 1.24
CA GLU A 139 -11.04 7.25 2.63
C GLU A 139 -11.81 5.93 2.80
N ALA A 140 -12.94 5.76 2.12
CA ALA A 140 -13.73 4.52 2.19
C ALA A 140 -13.05 3.36 1.42
N ILE A 141 -12.23 3.67 0.41
CA ILE A 141 -11.40 2.65 -0.25
C ILE A 141 -10.26 2.23 0.67
N ASP A 142 -9.65 3.18 1.36
CA ASP A 142 -8.59 2.91 2.34
C ASP A 142 -9.09 2.05 3.50
N GLU A 143 -10.26 2.37 4.06
CA GLU A 143 -10.91 1.53 5.09
C GLU A 143 -11.16 0.11 4.60
N LYS A 144 -11.61 -0.07 3.35
CA LYS A 144 -11.82 -1.39 2.76
C LYS A 144 -10.50 -2.13 2.56
N LEU A 145 -9.44 -1.45 2.12
CA LEU A 145 -8.12 -2.06 1.96
C LEU A 145 -7.53 -2.49 3.30
N HIS A 146 -7.62 -1.64 4.33
CA HIS A 146 -7.21 -2.00 5.69
C HIS A 146 -7.99 -3.21 6.21
N GLY A 147 -9.32 -3.20 6.07
CA GLY A 147 -10.16 -4.33 6.46
C GLY A 147 -9.83 -5.62 5.70
N ALA A 148 -9.47 -5.51 4.43
CA ALA A 148 -9.03 -6.64 3.62
C ALA A 148 -7.70 -7.21 4.12
N ILE A 149 -6.71 -6.36 4.42
CA ILE A 149 -5.43 -6.79 4.98
C ILE A 149 -5.63 -7.44 6.36
N ASP A 150 -6.45 -6.85 7.22
CA ASP A 150 -6.74 -7.42 8.53
C ASP A 150 -7.40 -8.79 8.45
N ALA A 151 -8.36 -8.95 7.54
CA ALA A 151 -8.99 -10.24 7.31
C ALA A 151 -7.98 -11.26 6.78
N ALA A 152 -7.12 -10.86 5.84
CA ALA A 152 -6.07 -11.72 5.28
C ALA A 152 -5.03 -12.15 6.32
N GLN A 153 -4.74 -11.31 7.31
CA GLN A 153 -3.85 -11.60 8.43
C GLN A 153 -4.54 -12.25 9.64
N HIS A 154 -5.87 -12.43 9.56
CA HIS A 154 -6.71 -12.87 10.68
C HIS A 154 -6.49 -12.01 11.94
N PHE A 155 -6.24 -10.72 11.74
CA PHE A 155 -5.73 -9.83 12.79
C PHE A 155 -6.70 -9.76 13.98
N CYS A 156 -7.99 -9.56 13.72
CA CYS A 156 -9.03 -9.51 14.76
C CYS A 156 -9.15 -10.82 15.56
N GLU A 157 -8.85 -11.98 14.96
CA GLU A 157 -8.89 -13.26 15.65
C GLU A 157 -7.68 -13.44 16.58
N LEU A 158 -6.52 -12.89 16.17
CA LEU A 158 -5.27 -13.00 16.91
C LEU A 158 -5.16 -11.99 18.06
N PHE A 159 -5.65 -10.76 17.86
CA PHE A 159 -5.44 -9.65 18.79
C PHE A 159 -6.75 -9.03 19.33
N GLY A 160 -7.92 -9.49 18.88
CA GLY A 160 -9.22 -8.92 19.23
C GLY A 160 -9.59 -7.69 18.39
N SER A 161 -10.79 -7.14 18.65
CA SER A 161 -11.38 -6.02 17.88
C SER A 161 -11.09 -4.64 18.48
N SER A 162 -9.94 -4.45 19.13
CA SER A 162 -9.55 -3.12 19.63
C SER A 162 -9.37 -2.15 18.46
N GLU A 163 -9.90 -0.94 18.56
CA GLU A 163 -9.76 0.11 17.54
C GLU A 163 -8.30 0.56 17.38
N ASP A 164 -7.48 0.41 18.42
CA ASP A 164 -6.05 0.72 18.38
C ASP A 164 -5.24 -0.31 19.20
N PRO A 165 -4.81 -1.42 18.57
CA PRO A 165 -4.04 -2.45 19.23
C PRO A 165 -2.58 -2.00 19.38
N SER A 166 -2.17 -1.67 20.59
CA SER A 166 -0.77 -1.40 20.92
C SER A 166 -0.06 -2.70 21.32
N ILE A 167 0.61 -3.33 20.36
CA ILE A 167 1.29 -4.61 20.53
C ILE A 167 2.68 -4.37 21.11
N ASP A 168 2.97 -5.00 22.25
CA ASP A 168 4.33 -5.13 22.80
C ASP A 168 4.95 -6.46 22.33
N PRO A 169 5.93 -6.46 21.40
CA PRO A 169 6.58 -7.69 20.98
C PRO A 169 7.29 -8.44 22.11
N ILE A 170 7.74 -7.74 23.16
CA ILE A 170 8.47 -8.35 24.29
C ILE A 170 7.53 -9.20 25.14
N SER A 171 6.25 -8.79 25.24
CA SER A 171 5.22 -9.55 25.95
C SER A 171 4.91 -10.91 25.32
N LEU A 172 5.28 -11.12 24.06
CA LEU A 172 5.01 -12.35 23.31
C LEU A 172 6.18 -13.35 23.42
N PRO A 173 5.89 -14.66 23.53
CA PRO A 173 6.92 -15.67 23.61
C PRO A 173 7.72 -15.78 22.30
N LEU A 174 9.00 -16.11 22.39
CA LEU A 174 9.83 -16.38 21.22
C LEU A 174 9.34 -17.61 20.45
N TRP A 175 9.49 -17.58 19.13
CA TRP A 175 9.18 -18.73 18.29
C TRP A 175 10.11 -19.91 18.56
N PRO A 176 9.59 -21.12 18.83
CA PRO A 176 10.42 -22.29 19.08
C PRO A 176 11.30 -22.63 17.88
N ARG A 177 12.61 -22.81 18.09
CA ARG A 177 13.55 -23.18 17.01
C ARG A 177 13.23 -24.52 16.34
N THR A 178 12.48 -25.38 17.01
CA THR A 178 12.05 -26.69 16.50
C THR A 178 10.88 -26.60 15.54
N ASN A 179 10.18 -25.46 15.49
CA ASN A 179 8.99 -25.30 14.69
C ASN A 179 9.35 -24.69 13.33
N PRO A 180 9.08 -25.39 12.21
CA PRO A 180 9.35 -24.86 10.89
C PRO A 180 8.44 -23.66 10.61
N ILE A 181 9.01 -22.61 10.05
CA ILE A 181 8.36 -21.34 9.76
C ILE A 181 7.64 -21.43 8.42
N GLN A 182 8.27 -21.99 7.39
CA GLN A 182 7.71 -22.09 6.04
C GLN A 182 6.25 -22.59 6.00
N PRO A 183 5.90 -23.74 6.60
CA PRO A 183 4.53 -24.25 6.56
C PRO A 183 3.55 -23.45 7.45
N THR A 184 4.03 -22.56 8.32
CA THR A 184 3.18 -21.75 9.22
C THR A 184 2.91 -20.35 8.69
N VAL A 185 3.78 -19.83 7.82
CA VAL A 185 3.59 -18.55 7.13
C VAL A 185 2.58 -18.67 6.00
N PHE A 186 2.42 -19.87 5.43
CA PHE A 186 1.37 -20.19 4.46
C PHE A 186 0.21 -20.90 5.14
N ARG A 187 -0.99 -20.32 5.08
CA ARG A 187 -2.22 -20.87 5.68
C ARG A 187 -3.21 -21.41 4.65
N GLY A 188 -2.76 -21.79 3.46
CA GLY A 188 -3.66 -22.30 2.43
C GLY A 188 -4.21 -23.69 2.78
N ASN A 189 -5.50 -23.91 2.52
CA ASN A 189 -6.11 -25.23 2.65
C ASN A 189 -5.93 -26.09 1.38
N VAL A 190 -6.07 -27.42 1.48
CA VAL A 190 -5.96 -28.35 0.34
C VAL A 190 -6.96 -28.04 -0.78
N ALA A 191 -8.11 -27.45 -0.46
CA ALA A 191 -9.09 -27.03 -1.46
C ALA A 191 -8.60 -25.82 -2.27
N GLU A 192 -7.69 -24.99 -1.76
CA GLU A 192 -7.02 -23.91 -2.50
C GLU A 192 -6.03 -24.45 -3.52
N ALA A 193 -5.28 -25.51 -3.18
CA ALA A 193 -4.39 -26.18 -4.14
C ALA A 193 -5.15 -26.86 -5.29
N LEU A 194 -6.44 -27.15 -5.08
CA LEU A 194 -7.34 -27.79 -6.05
C LEU A 194 -8.24 -26.79 -6.80
N GLN A 195 -8.31 -25.52 -6.38
CA GLN A 195 -9.04 -24.50 -7.11
C GLN A 195 -8.25 -24.09 -8.35
N THR A 196 -8.83 -24.35 -9.53
CA THR A 196 -8.34 -23.76 -10.78
C THR A 196 -8.37 -22.24 -10.66
N PRO A 197 -7.30 -21.53 -11.03
CA PRO A 197 -7.25 -20.07 -10.93
C PRO A 197 -8.46 -19.49 -11.68
N SER A 198 -9.32 -18.76 -10.96
CA SER A 198 -10.32 -17.93 -11.61
C SER A 198 -9.59 -16.83 -12.40
N PRO A 199 -10.02 -16.51 -13.63
CA PRO A 199 -9.36 -15.48 -14.44
C PRO A 199 -9.37 -14.07 -13.83
N SER A 200 -10.08 -13.85 -12.72
CA SER A 200 -10.26 -12.56 -12.06
C SER A 200 -9.35 -12.33 -10.86
N ASN A 201 -8.71 -13.36 -10.30
CA ASN A 201 -7.80 -13.16 -9.18
C ASN A 201 -6.48 -12.61 -9.72
N SER A 202 -6.29 -11.29 -9.61
CA SER A 202 -5.00 -10.66 -9.90
C SER A 202 -3.87 -11.43 -9.19
N GLU A 203 -2.77 -11.65 -9.91
CA GLU A 203 -1.65 -12.46 -9.44
C GLU A 203 -0.92 -11.83 -8.24
N THR A 204 -1.08 -10.51 -8.02
CA THR A 204 -0.33 -9.73 -7.03
C THR A 204 -0.43 -10.29 -5.61
N PHE A 205 -1.64 -10.54 -5.10
CA PHE A 205 -1.80 -11.05 -3.72
C PHE A 205 -1.27 -12.48 -3.58
N ARG A 206 -1.49 -13.33 -4.59
CA ARG A 206 -0.95 -14.69 -4.62
C ARG A 206 0.58 -14.68 -4.64
N ASP A 207 1.17 -13.79 -5.42
CA ASP A 207 2.62 -13.66 -5.55
C ASP A 207 3.25 -13.10 -4.26
N LEU A 208 2.55 -12.21 -3.55
CA LEU A 208 2.92 -11.81 -2.20
C LEU A 208 2.89 -13.00 -1.22
N VAL A 209 1.84 -13.82 -1.23
CA VAL A 209 1.75 -15.01 -0.37
C VAL A 209 2.88 -16.00 -0.69
N ASN A 210 3.16 -16.23 -1.97
CA ASN A 210 4.28 -17.07 -2.42
C ASN A 210 5.64 -16.50 -1.97
N MET A 211 5.81 -15.17 -2.01
CA MET A 211 7.00 -14.49 -1.53
C MET A 211 7.22 -14.77 -0.03
N LEU A 212 6.18 -14.61 0.79
CA LEU A 212 6.25 -14.89 2.24
C LEU A 212 6.52 -16.37 2.53
N PHE A 213 5.95 -17.27 1.74
CA PHE A 213 6.25 -18.70 1.82
C PHE A 213 7.73 -19.00 1.53
N CYS A 214 8.28 -18.43 0.46
CA CYS A 214 9.71 -18.54 0.14
C CYS A 214 10.59 -17.96 1.26
N MET A 215 10.23 -16.80 1.81
CA MET A 215 10.92 -16.23 2.98
C MET A 215 10.93 -17.20 4.16
N GLY A 216 9.81 -17.87 4.44
CA GLY A 216 9.74 -18.90 5.48
C GLY A 216 10.77 -20.01 5.32
N GLY A 217 10.96 -20.51 4.09
CA GLY A 217 11.94 -21.56 3.80
C GLY A 217 13.39 -21.11 4.01
N TYR A 218 13.69 -19.84 3.71
CA TYR A 218 14.99 -19.25 4.03
C TYR A 218 15.17 -18.98 5.53
N LEU A 219 14.11 -18.60 6.25
CA LEU A 219 14.15 -18.42 7.69
C LEU A 219 14.45 -19.73 8.43
N ASP A 220 13.91 -20.85 7.93
CA ASP A 220 14.20 -22.20 8.41
C ASP A 220 15.67 -22.59 8.20
N GLN A 221 16.31 -22.03 7.16
CA GLN A 221 17.75 -22.17 6.89
C GLN A 221 18.61 -21.12 7.60
N ALA A 222 18.06 -20.47 8.64
CA ALA A 222 18.72 -19.45 9.46
C ALA A 222 19.09 -18.13 8.74
N HIS A 223 18.64 -17.90 7.50
CA HIS A 223 18.74 -16.58 6.89
C HIS A 223 17.83 -15.59 7.64
N ARG A 224 18.25 -14.33 7.76
CA ARG A 224 17.49 -13.27 8.45
C ARG A 224 17.39 -11.97 7.67
N CYS A 225 18.13 -11.83 6.57
CA CYS A 225 18.18 -10.63 5.75
C CYS A 225 17.76 -11.01 4.32
N PHE A 226 16.97 -10.17 3.67
CA PHE A 226 16.36 -10.42 2.37
C PHE A 226 16.43 -9.17 1.51
N VAL A 227 16.63 -9.36 0.21
CA VAL A 227 16.40 -8.32 -0.80
C VAL A 227 15.24 -8.77 -1.67
N LEU A 228 14.11 -8.07 -1.57
CA LEU A 228 12.96 -8.27 -2.43
C LEU A 228 13.13 -7.34 -3.63
N GLN A 229 13.23 -7.87 -4.84
CA GLN A 229 13.58 -7.09 -6.02
C GLN A 229 12.63 -7.38 -7.17
N ASP A 230 12.12 -6.35 -7.84
CA ASP A 230 11.25 -6.56 -9.00
C ASP A 230 12.05 -7.12 -10.18
N ARG A 231 11.39 -7.88 -11.06
CA ARG A 231 12.02 -8.48 -12.26
C ARG A 231 12.75 -7.47 -13.15
N ALA A 232 12.30 -6.22 -13.16
CA ALA A 232 12.93 -5.15 -13.94
C ALA A 232 14.08 -4.45 -13.20
N HIS A 233 14.42 -4.88 -11.97
CA HIS A 233 15.47 -4.32 -11.12
C HIS A 233 15.33 -2.81 -10.89
N ARG A 234 14.10 -2.31 -10.88
CA ARG A 234 13.75 -0.90 -10.70
C ARG A 234 13.70 -0.51 -9.24
N SER A 235 13.20 -1.41 -8.38
CA SER A 235 13.01 -1.18 -6.95
C SER A 235 13.44 -2.40 -6.15
N ALA A 236 14.00 -2.16 -4.97
CA ALA A 236 14.24 -3.20 -3.99
C ALA A 236 13.65 -2.83 -2.62
N ILE A 237 13.30 -3.84 -1.84
CA ILE A 237 13.01 -3.72 -0.41
C ILE A 237 14.07 -4.54 0.32
N CYS A 238 14.88 -3.86 1.12
CA CYS A 238 15.77 -4.52 2.06
C CYS A 238 14.97 -4.85 3.31
N LEU A 239 14.99 -6.10 3.76
CA LEU A 239 14.22 -6.56 4.91
C LEU A 239 15.09 -7.44 5.81
N ARG A 240 15.13 -7.12 7.10
CA ARG A 240 15.75 -7.94 8.15
C ARG A 240 14.71 -8.39 9.16
N VAL A 241 14.58 -9.71 9.33
CA VAL A 241 13.84 -10.29 10.45
C VAL A 241 14.72 -10.21 11.70
N VAL A 242 14.32 -9.34 12.63
CA VAL A 242 15.02 -9.11 13.90
C VAL A 242 14.81 -10.32 14.81
N GLU A 243 13.56 -10.72 14.97
CA GLU A 243 13.16 -11.85 15.80
C GLU A 243 11.79 -12.37 15.36
N ILE A 244 11.44 -13.54 15.87
CA ILE A 244 10.16 -14.18 15.57
C ILE A 244 9.47 -14.49 16.89
N ARG A 245 8.24 -14.03 17.02
CA ARG A 245 7.38 -14.20 18.20
C ARG A 245 6.23 -15.15 17.88
N THR A 246 5.67 -15.78 18.90
CA THR A 246 4.47 -16.63 18.78
C THR A 246 3.28 -15.84 19.28
N VAL A 247 2.29 -15.58 18.42
CA VAL A 247 1.09 -14.80 18.77
C VAL A 247 -0.06 -15.72 19.20
N ALA A 248 -0.19 -16.85 18.53
CA ALA A 248 -1.15 -17.91 18.84
C ALA A 248 -0.51 -19.26 18.52
N ASP A 249 -1.20 -20.37 18.80
CA ASP A 249 -0.69 -21.70 18.49
C ASP A 249 -0.28 -21.80 17.02
N ARG A 250 1.02 -22.04 16.78
CA ARG A 250 1.64 -22.11 15.45
C ARG A 250 1.47 -20.88 14.56
N VAL A 251 1.30 -19.69 15.15
CA VAL A 251 1.24 -18.43 14.40
C VAL A 251 2.48 -17.59 14.67
N PRO A 252 3.45 -17.54 13.74
CA PRO A 252 4.63 -16.70 13.89
C PRO A 252 4.26 -15.23 13.62
N MET A 253 4.90 -14.32 14.33
CA MET A 253 4.97 -12.91 13.98
C MET A 253 6.43 -12.56 13.74
N LEU A 254 6.75 -12.20 12.50
CA LEU A 254 8.10 -11.83 12.10
C LEU A 254 8.28 -10.34 12.41
N ILE A 255 9.07 -9.99 13.42
CA ILE A 255 9.43 -8.59 13.67
C ILE A 255 10.50 -8.21 12.65
N VAL A 256 10.24 -7.15 11.89
CA VAL A 256 11.08 -6.76 10.75
C VAL A 256 11.54 -5.32 10.84
N LEU A 257 12.76 -5.10 10.38
CA LEU A 257 13.26 -3.80 9.96
C LEU A 257 13.30 -3.81 8.43
N CYS A 258 12.78 -2.77 7.79
CA CYS A 258 12.78 -2.71 6.33
C CYS A 258 12.92 -1.29 5.79
N GLU A 259 13.43 -1.20 4.56
CA GLU A 259 13.58 0.03 3.80
C GLU A 259 13.39 -0.25 2.30
N ARG A 260 12.76 0.69 1.59
CA ARG A 260 12.75 0.71 0.13
C ARG A 260 14.07 1.30 -0.35
N ALA A 261 14.91 0.47 -0.93
CA ALA A 261 16.28 0.82 -1.27
C ALA A 261 16.45 1.04 -2.78
N THR A 262 17.35 1.97 -3.12
CA THR A 262 17.96 2.06 -4.46
C THR A 262 19.01 0.96 -4.62
N LEU A 263 19.51 0.73 -5.84
CA LEU A 263 20.61 -0.22 -6.09
C LEU A 263 21.86 0.09 -5.25
N GLY A 264 22.14 1.38 -5.03
CA GLY A 264 23.23 1.83 -4.16
C GLY A 264 22.98 1.46 -2.70
N GLY A 265 21.77 1.72 -2.19
CA GLY A 265 21.36 1.35 -0.83
C GLY A 265 21.43 -0.16 -0.57
N VAL A 266 20.97 -0.98 -1.52
CA VAL A 266 21.11 -2.45 -1.45
C VAL A 266 22.58 -2.86 -1.34
N SER A 267 23.43 -2.27 -2.17
CA SER A 267 24.87 -2.61 -2.20
C SER A 267 25.57 -2.22 -0.90
N TYR A 268 25.20 -1.08 -0.32
CA TYR A 268 25.75 -0.62 0.96
C TYR A 268 25.33 -1.54 2.11
N TRP A 269 24.03 -1.85 2.21
CA TRP A 269 23.50 -2.72 3.27
C TRP A 269 24.04 -4.16 3.17
N THR A 270 24.13 -4.73 1.96
CA THR A 270 24.66 -6.10 1.76
C THR A 270 26.14 -6.25 2.09
N ARG A 271 26.94 -5.18 2.03
CA ARG A 271 28.34 -5.21 2.53
C ARG A 271 28.41 -5.47 4.04
N GLU A 272 27.46 -4.95 4.80
CA GLU A 272 27.42 -5.13 6.26
C GLU A 272 26.76 -6.46 6.65
N VAL A 273 25.70 -6.88 5.94
CA VAL A 273 24.94 -8.08 6.31
C VAL A 273 25.42 -9.38 5.65
N GLY A 274 26.28 -9.28 4.63
CA GLY A 274 26.84 -10.42 3.90
C GLY A 274 25.92 -10.94 2.79
N VAL A 275 26.02 -12.24 2.49
CA VAL A 275 25.22 -12.89 1.45
C VAL A 275 23.75 -12.95 1.87
N VAL A 276 22.89 -12.34 1.08
CA VAL A 276 21.44 -12.29 1.30
C VAL A 276 20.70 -12.99 0.16
N PRO A 277 19.65 -13.78 0.47
CA PRO A 277 18.72 -14.25 -0.55
C PRO A 277 18.06 -13.07 -1.28
N HIS A 278 18.07 -13.15 -2.61
CA HIS A 278 17.29 -12.28 -3.48
C HIS A 278 15.99 -12.98 -3.84
N ILE A 279 14.86 -12.38 -3.48
CA ILE A 279 13.54 -12.88 -3.84
C ILE A 279 12.99 -11.98 -4.95
N THR A 280 12.88 -12.54 -6.14
CA THR A 280 12.38 -11.80 -7.30
C THR A 280 10.86 -11.71 -7.27
N THR A 281 10.33 -10.49 -7.30
CA THR A 281 8.90 -10.21 -7.39
C THR A 281 8.50 -9.90 -8.83
N PRO A 282 7.31 -10.32 -9.29
CA PRO A 282 6.91 -10.13 -10.69
C PRO A 282 6.78 -8.67 -11.11
N SER A 283 6.30 -7.80 -10.21
CA SER A 283 6.04 -6.40 -10.50
C SER A 283 6.31 -5.49 -9.29
N LEU A 284 6.04 -4.19 -9.45
CA LEU A 284 6.10 -3.23 -8.34
C LEU A 284 4.83 -3.27 -7.47
N GLN A 285 3.73 -3.83 -7.98
CA GLN A 285 2.46 -3.91 -7.26
C GLN A 285 2.59 -4.76 -5.99
N GLU A 286 3.35 -5.87 -6.04
CA GLU A 286 3.60 -6.71 -4.86
C GLU A 286 4.42 -5.98 -3.81
N HIS A 287 5.37 -5.13 -4.23
CA HIS A 287 6.11 -4.28 -3.31
C HIS A 287 5.17 -3.30 -2.63
N ASP A 288 4.36 -2.55 -3.39
CA ASP A 288 3.49 -1.52 -2.81
C ASP A 288 2.39 -2.13 -1.91
N LEU A 289 1.88 -3.32 -2.22
CA LEU A 289 0.99 -4.07 -1.31
C LEU A 289 1.70 -4.52 -0.04
N LEU A 290 2.91 -5.09 -0.14
CA LEU A 290 3.73 -5.45 1.02
C LEU A 290 4.01 -4.23 1.91
N LEU A 291 4.32 -3.08 1.31
CA LEU A 291 4.57 -1.84 2.04
C LEU A 291 3.31 -1.32 2.73
N SER A 292 2.14 -1.45 2.09
CA SER A 292 0.85 -1.12 2.71
C SER A 292 0.61 -1.95 3.97
N ILE A 293 0.88 -3.26 3.89
CA ILE A 293 0.79 -4.19 5.03
C ILE A 293 1.76 -3.80 6.14
N LEU A 294 3.03 -3.56 5.79
CA LEU A 294 4.07 -3.20 6.76
C LEU A 294 3.78 -1.86 7.43
N ASN A 295 3.27 -0.86 6.70
CA ASN A 295 2.90 0.42 7.28
C ASN A 295 1.75 0.28 8.28
N MET A 296 0.72 -0.48 7.90
CA MET A 296 -0.42 -0.73 8.78
C MET A 296 0.01 -1.46 10.06
N ASN A 297 0.90 -2.45 9.94
CA ASN A 297 1.43 -3.19 11.08
C ASN A 297 2.39 -2.35 11.93
N ALA A 298 3.19 -1.46 11.34
CA ALA A 298 4.09 -0.58 12.08
C ALA A 298 3.33 0.32 13.06
N ALA A 299 2.16 0.84 12.64
CA ALA A 299 1.31 1.68 13.49
C ALA A 299 0.79 0.97 14.74
N ARG A 300 0.78 -0.37 14.76
CA ARG A 300 0.28 -1.21 15.85
C ARG A 300 1.35 -1.61 16.85
N LEU A 301 2.61 -1.27 16.60
CA LEU A 301 3.70 -1.56 17.52
C LEU A 301 3.80 -0.49 18.60
N GLN A 302 4.08 -0.92 19.84
CA GLN A 302 4.44 0.00 20.90
C GLN A 302 5.69 0.80 20.55
N SER A 303 5.62 2.13 20.69
CA SER A 303 6.73 3.04 20.40
C SER A 303 7.95 2.88 21.32
N SER A 304 7.78 2.20 22.46
CA SER A 304 8.84 1.85 23.40
C SER A 304 9.73 0.72 22.87
N TYR A 305 9.21 -0.15 22.01
CA TYR A 305 9.98 -1.26 21.45
C TYR A 305 10.94 -0.75 20.38
N ARG A 306 12.25 -0.86 20.65
CA ARG A 306 13.32 -0.38 19.76
C ARG A 306 14.39 -1.46 19.60
N PRO A 307 14.29 -2.31 18.57
CA PRO A 307 15.31 -3.32 18.33
C PRO A 307 16.62 -2.67 17.87
N ALA A 308 17.72 -3.38 18.08
CA ALA A 308 19.03 -2.94 17.62
C ALA A 308 19.05 -2.83 16.09
N LYS A 309 19.50 -1.68 15.59
CA LYS A 309 19.75 -1.42 14.18
C LYS A 309 21.25 -1.55 13.89
N LYS A 310 21.56 -1.98 12.68
CA LYS A 310 22.90 -1.94 12.09
C LYS A 310 23.24 -0.53 11.59
N GLU A 311 24.50 -0.29 11.25
CA GLU A 311 24.94 1.04 10.77
C GLU A 311 24.21 1.41 9.47
N ALA A 312 24.12 0.46 8.54
CA ALA A 312 23.41 0.65 7.27
C ALA A 312 21.88 0.62 7.38
N GLU A 313 21.32 0.58 8.59
CA GLU A 313 19.87 0.49 8.83
C GLU A 313 19.27 1.76 9.42
N GLY A 314 19.99 2.89 9.37
CA GLY A 314 19.54 4.18 9.91
C GLY A 314 18.10 4.52 9.51
N ASN A 315 17.78 4.34 8.23
CA ASN A 315 16.48 4.66 7.63
C ASN A 315 15.44 3.53 7.68
N PHE A 316 15.82 2.33 8.14
CA PHE A 316 14.90 1.21 8.21
C PHE A 316 13.80 1.53 9.22
N PHE A 317 12.54 1.33 8.86
CA PHE A 317 11.44 1.43 9.81
C PHE A 317 11.11 0.07 10.39
N LEU A 318 10.50 0.09 11.57
CA LEU A 318 10.13 -1.09 12.33
C LEU A 318 8.69 -1.48 12.02
N SER A 319 8.47 -2.76 11.74
CA SER A 319 7.15 -3.32 11.50
C SER A 319 7.12 -4.81 11.90
N PHE A 320 6.03 -5.49 11.58
CA PHE A 320 5.93 -6.93 11.65
C PHE A 320 5.13 -7.51 10.49
N LEU A 321 5.39 -8.79 10.20
CA LEU A 321 4.61 -9.59 9.27
C LEU A 321 3.92 -10.73 10.01
N LEU A 322 2.65 -10.91 9.72
CA LEU A 322 1.86 -12.09 10.07
C LEU A 322 1.71 -12.99 8.83
N PRO A 323 1.43 -14.29 9.01
CA PRO A 323 0.96 -15.15 7.94
C PRO A 323 -0.22 -14.49 7.21
N ILE A 324 -0.22 -14.62 5.89
CA ILE A 324 -1.26 -14.08 5.03
C ILE A 324 -1.99 -15.25 4.36
N SER A 325 -3.31 -15.21 4.40
CA SER A 325 -4.19 -16.16 3.71
C SER A 325 -5.28 -15.46 2.92
N GLN A 326 -5.96 -16.23 2.08
CA GLN A 326 -7.18 -15.78 1.43
C GLN A 326 -8.20 -15.26 2.45
N ILE A 327 -8.88 -14.19 2.07
CA ILE A 327 -9.95 -13.63 2.88
C ILE A 327 -11.15 -14.59 2.87
N SER A 328 -11.74 -14.83 4.04
CA SER A 328 -12.93 -15.69 4.13
C SER A 328 -14.12 -15.09 3.37
N GLN A 329 -15.03 -15.93 2.87
CA GLN A 329 -16.24 -15.46 2.18
C GLN A 329 -17.11 -14.57 3.08
N LYS A 330 -17.10 -14.82 4.40
CA LYS A 330 -17.77 -13.97 5.39
C LYS A 330 -17.16 -12.56 5.39
N ASP A 331 -15.84 -12.46 5.36
CA ASP A 331 -15.13 -11.19 5.41
C ASP A 331 -15.22 -10.44 4.08
N ILE A 332 -15.09 -11.13 2.95
CA ILE A 332 -15.39 -10.57 1.62
C ILE A 332 -16.82 -9.99 1.61
N GLY A 333 -17.80 -10.74 2.13
CA GLY A 333 -19.17 -10.28 2.26
C GLY A 333 -19.31 -9.01 3.09
N ARG A 334 -18.56 -8.87 4.19
CA ARG A 334 -18.52 -7.64 5.01
C ARG A 334 -17.84 -6.48 4.29
N LEU A 335 -16.74 -6.74 3.58
CA LEU A 335 -15.95 -5.72 2.89
C LEU A 335 -16.67 -5.16 1.66
N ILE A 336 -17.51 -5.96 0.99
CA ILE A 336 -18.32 -5.52 -0.16
C ILE A 336 -19.62 -4.84 0.30
N GLN A 337 -20.07 -5.05 1.54
CA GLN A 337 -21.24 -4.34 2.08
C GLN A 337 -20.99 -2.82 2.09
N HIS A 338 -22.07 -2.08 1.80
CA HIS A 338 -22.08 -0.61 1.73
C HIS A 338 -21.04 -0.06 0.73
N SER A 339 -21.20 -0.42 -0.55
CA SER A 339 -20.39 0.14 -1.66
C SER A 339 -20.73 1.59 -2.01
N GLY A 340 -21.49 2.27 -1.15
CA GLY A 340 -21.89 3.66 -1.30
C GLY A 340 -22.92 3.86 -2.41
N CYS A 341 -23.47 5.07 -2.49
CA CYS A 341 -24.43 5.38 -3.54
C CYS A 341 -23.73 5.32 -4.90
N PHE A 342 -24.28 4.55 -5.84
CA PHE A 342 -23.69 4.42 -7.17
C PHE A 342 -23.49 5.77 -7.91
N VAL A 343 -24.32 6.77 -7.59
CA VAL A 343 -24.26 8.09 -8.22
C VAL A 343 -23.25 9.02 -7.56
N CYS A 344 -23.22 9.05 -6.22
CA CYS A 344 -22.50 10.09 -5.48
C CYS A 344 -21.57 9.57 -4.37
N GLY A 345 -21.49 8.26 -4.13
CA GLY A 345 -20.62 7.66 -3.10
C GLY A 345 -21.18 7.67 -1.68
N GLU A 346 -22.12 8.56 -1.36
CA GLU A 346 -22.70 8.73 -0.02
C GLU A 346 -23.34 7.46 0.57
N PRO A 347 -23.42 7.33 1.92
CA PRO A 347 -24.07 6.21 2.58
C PRO A 347 -25.48 5.94 2.05
N THR A 348 -25.74 4.67 1.79
CA THR A 348 -26.94 4.23 1.10
C THR A 348 -28.09 4.02 2.08
N LYS A 349 -29.30 4.39 1.67
CA LYS A 349 -30.53 4.16 2.47
C LYS A 349 -31.45 3.15 1.80
N SER A 350 -31.23 2.84 0.54
CA SER A 350 -32.05 1.92 -0.23
C SER A 350 -31.25 1.22 -1.33
N ARG A 351 -31.77 0.07 -1.76
CA ARG A 351 -31.30 -0.67 -2.94
C ARG A 351 -32.35 -0.61 -4.03
N CYS A 352 -31.95 -0.82 -5.28
CA CYS A 352 -32.91 -1.01 -6.36
C CYS A 352 -33.85 -2.17 -6.01
N SER A 353 -35.15 -1.91 -5.90
CA SER A 353 -36.15 -2.91 -5.50
C SER A 353 -36.27 -4.10 -6.46
N GLN A 354 -35.80 -3.97 -7.71
CA GLN A 354 -35.91 -5.01 -8.72
C GLN A 354 -34.72 -5.98 -8.70
N CYS A 355 -33.50 -5.47 -8.80
CA CYS A 355 -32.29 -6.32 -8.86
C CYS A 355 -31.62 -6.51 -7.50
N LEU A 356 -31.85 -5.60 -6.55
CA LEU A 356 -31.14 -5.49 -5.27
C LEU A 356 -29.61 -5.36 -5.37
N SER A 357 -29.08 -5.18 -6.59
CA SER A 357 -27.63 -5.17 -6.86
C SER A 357 -26.99 -3.79 -6.79
N ILE A 358 -27.78 -2.71 -6.90
CA ILE A 358 -27.26 -1.33 -6.86
C ILE A 358 -27.88 -0.57 -5.69
N GLU A 359 -27.03 0.16 -4.96
CA GLU A 359 -27.42 0.95 -3.81
C GLU A 359 -27.50 2.45 -4.13
N TYR A 360 -28.44 3.14 -3.49
CA TYR A 360 -28.66 4.58 -3.64
C TYR A 360 -28.87 5.24 -2.27
N CYS A 361 -28.38 6.47 -2.12
CA CYS A 361 -28.66 7.30 -0.93
C CYS A 361 -30.08 7.90 -0.98
N SER A 362 -30.66 8.04 -2.17
CA SER A 362 -31.98 8.65 -2.36
C SER A 362 -32.69 8.22 -3.66
N PRO A 363 -34.03 8.36 -3.75
CA PRO A 363 -34.77 8.17 -5.01
C PRO A 363 -34.36 9.14 -6.13
N ALA A 364 -33.75 10.29 -5.80
CA ALA A 364 -33.21 11.22 -6.79
C ALA A 364 -32.01 10.61 -7.51
N CYS A 365 -31.06 10.04 -6.76
CA CYS A 365 -29.91 9.33 -7.33
C CYS A 365 -30.35 8.11 -8.14
N GLN A 366 -31.33 7.34 -7.66
CA GLN A 366 -31.87 6.22 -8.43
C GLN A 366 -32.44 6.67 -9.78
N ARG A 367 -33.26 7.73 -9.80
CA ARG A 367 -33.83 8.28 -11.05
C ARG A 367 -32.76 8.84 -11.99
N ALA A 368 -31.75 9.51 -11.45
CA ALA A 368 -30.62 10.02 -12.23
C ALA A 368 -29.84 8.90 -12.93
N HIS A 369 -29.61 7.78 -12.23
CA HIS A 369 -28.93 6.61 -12.81
C HIS A 369 -29.84 5.75 -13.70
N TRP A 370 -31.17 5.83 -13.54
CA TRP A 370 -32.12 4.88 -14.13
C TRP A 370 -31.96 4.67 -15.64
N LYS A 371 -31.66 5.72 -16.41
CA LYS A 371 -31.46 5.58 -17.87
C LYS A 371 -30.34 4.61 -18.24
N LYS A 372 -29.24 4.60 -17.47
CA LYS A 372 -28.10 3.69 -17.66
C LYS A 372 -28.31 2.34 -16.97
N HIS A 373 -29.00 2.33 -15.83
CA HIS A 373 -29.25 1.11 -15.06
C HIS A 373 -30.33 0.21 -15.67
N LYS A 374 -31.42 0.80 -16.21
CA LYS A 374 -32.59 0.07 -16.68
C LYS A 374 -32.26 -1.07 -17.66
N PRO A 375 -31.34 -0.90 -18.65
CA PRO A 375 -30.97 -1.99 -19.56
C PRO A 375 -30.27 -3.18 -18.88
N MET A 376 -29.59 -2.95 -17.75
CA MET A 376 -28.85 -3.98 -17.00
C MET A 376 -29.58 -4.47 -15.74
N CYS A 377 -30.70 -3.84 -15.39
CA CYS A 377 -31.52 -4.22 -14.26
C CYS A 377 -32.25 -5.53 -14.56
N LYS A 378 -31.64 -6.66 -14.20
CA LYS A 378 -32.30 -7.96 -14.31
C LYS A 378 -33.34 -8.08 -13.20
N THR A 379 -34.61 -8.07 -13.57
CA THR A 379 -35.72 -8.40 -12.67
C THR A 379 -35.51 -9.81 -12.12
N LYS A 380 -35.77 -10.05 -10.83
CA LYS A 380 -35.96 -11.41 -10.30
C LYS A 380 -37.22 -12.03 -10.93
N GLY A 381 -37.11 -12.49 -12.18
CA GLY A 381 -38.09 -13.31 -12.86
C GLY A 381 -37.80 -14.80 -12.67
N LEU A 382 -37.87 -15.28 -11.42
CA LEU A 382 -38.01 -16.70 -11.09
C LEU A 382 -39.31 -16.93 -10.29
N ALA A 383 -40.39 -16.32 -10.76
CA ALA A 383 -41.74 -16.68 -10.39
C ALA A 383 -42.53 -16.90 -11.70
N GLY A 384 -42.87 -18.15 -12.00
CA GLY A 384 -43.90 -18.46 -13.00
C GLY A 384 -43.52 -19.24 -14.26
N ARG A 385 -42.60 -20.22 -14.22
CA ARG A 385 -42.68 -21.36 -15.16
C ARG A 385 -43.26 -22.55 -14.42
N THR A 386 -44.59 -22.62 -14.38
CA THR A 386 -45.33 -23.85 -14.12
C THR A 386 -44.93 -24.87 -15.17
N PHE A 387 -44.34 -25.99 -14.75
CA PHE A 387 -44.32 -27.19 -15.56
C PHE A 387 -45.77 -27.67 -15.68
N SER A 388 -46.34 -27.54 -16.88
CA SER A 388 -47.54 -28.28 -17.24
C SER A 388 -47.15 -29.74 -17.45
N THR A 389 -47.90 -30.61 -16.79
CA THR A 389 -47.87 -32.08 -16.81
C THR A 389 -47.75 -32.70 -18.18
#